data_AF-A0A0C9X346-F1
#
_entry.id   AF-A0A0C9X346-F1
#
_cell.length_a   1.000
_cell.length_b   1.000
_cell.length_c   1.000
_cell.angle_alpha   90.00
_cell.angle_beta   90.00
_cell.angle_gamma   90.00
#
_symmetry.space_group_name_H-M   'P 1'
#
loop_
_entity.id
_entity.type
_entity.pdbx_description
1 polymer ?
#
loop_
_entity_poly.entity_id
_entity_poly.type
_entity_poly.pdbx_seq_one_letter_code
_entity_poly.pdbx_strand_id
1 'polypeptide(L)'
;LVFRSWISFTLSALSLVSHSWILVWFLIWFSLVSHTYAAPLKAFPNISFDTFSSAITSSFGSNISLATVLAILFTLTENPDLLNLHFRQQNPEFSGENRVHVSGWIIALVNALMAKLGTKRTETLFSPKENLQDLDEKGKINSLAGKLDKLANALALSPYDSEGNYKGKLLPVSGAKIEPTYTICPTSFI
;
A
#
# COMPACT_ATOMS: atom_id res chain seq x y z
N LEU A 1 60.73 14.38 32.87
CA LEU A 1 59.79 13.22 32.95
C LEU A 1 58.33 13.65 33.13
N VAL A 2 58.03 14.56 34.06
CA VAL A 2 56.67 15.04 34.39
C VAL A 2 55.88 15.59 33.19
N PHE A 3 56.52 16.39 32.32
CA PHE A 3 55.86 17.00 31.14
C PHE A 3 55.37 15.97 30.11
N ARG A 4 56.13 14.90 29.85
CA ARG A 4 55.72 13.81 28.93
C ARG A 4 54.56 12.99 29.51
N SER A 5 54.52 12.80 30.83
CA SER A 5 53.42 12.11 31.52
C SER A 5 52.12 12.90 31.45
N TRP A 6 52.20 14.23 31.54
CA TRP A 6 51.03 15.12 31.47
C TRP A 6 50.42 15.14 30.06
N ILE A 7 51.27 15.19 29.03
CA ILE A 7 50.82 15.12 27.62
C ILE A 7 50.20 13.75 27.29
N SER A 8 50.78 12.66 27.79
CA SER A 8 50.19 11.32 27.60
C SER A 8 48.83 11.20 28.27
N PHE A 9 48.67 11.74 29.48
CA PHE A 9 47.40 11.71 30.21
C PHE A 9 46.32 12.54 29.51
N THR A 10 46.65 13.74 29.01
CA THR A 10 45.70 14.58 28.28
C THR A 10 45.32 13.98 26.93
N LEU A 11 46.25 13.35 26.21
CA LEU A 11 45.95 12.62 24.96
C LEU A 11 45.05 11.41 25.20
N SER A 12 45.29 10.63 26.26
CA SER A 12 44.42 9.50 26.64
C SER A 12 43.02 9.97 27.07
N ALA A 13 42.93 11.08 27.81
CA ALA A 13 41.65 11.68 28.19
C ALA A 13 40.87 12.22 26.98
N LEU A 14 41.54 12.90 26.04
CA LEU A 14 40.92 13.36 24.78
C LEU A 14 40.42 12.20 23.92
N SER A 15 41.19 11.10 23.86
CA SER A 15 40.82 9.87 23.15
C SER A 15 39.60 9.19 23.77
N LEU A 16 39.48 9.20 25.10
CA LEU A 16 38.32 8.62 25.79
C LEU A 16 37.05 9.44 25.53
N VAL A 17 37.17 10.77 25.53
CA VAL A 17 36.07 11.71 25.25
C VAL A 17 35.61 11.63 23.78
N SER A 18 36.53 11.42 22.84
CA SER A 18 36.14 11.22 21.43
C SER A 18 35.43 9.88 21.22
N HIS A 19 35.85 8.81 21.93
CA HIS A 19 35.19 7.50 21.89
C HIS A 19 33.77 7.54 22.48
N SER A 20 33.57 8.25 23.59
CA SER A 20 32.23 8.41 24.16
C SER A 20 31.31 9.27 23.29
N TRP A 21 31.84 10.27 22.59
CA TRP A 21 31.07 11.05 21.62
C TRP A 21 30.59 10.21 20.44
N ILE A 22 31.44 9.31 19.92
CA ILE A 22 31.06 8.36 18.87
C ILE A 22 29.93 7.44 19.35
N LEU A 23 29.99 6.94 20.59
CA LEU A 23 28.93 6.11 21.16
C LEU A 23 27.60 6.87 21.29
N VAL A 24 27.63 8.15 21.67
CA VAL A 24 26.42 9.00 21.71
C VAL A 24 25.80 9.16 20.32
N TRP A 25 26.62 9.44 19.30
CA TRP A 25 26.13 9.52 17.92
C TRP A 25 25.58 8.19 17.42
N PHE A 26 26.22 7.08 17.77
CA PHE A 26 25.76 5.75 17.41
C PHE A 26 24.42 5.40 18.06
N LEU A 27 24.23 5.76 19.35
CA LEU A 27 22.97 5.60 20.07
C LEU A 27 21.85 6.49 19.50
N ILE A 28 22.17 7.74 19.13
CA ILE A 28 21.23 8.63 18.44
C ILE A 28 20.82 8.00 17.10
N TRP A 29 21.77 7.51 16.30
CA TRP A 29 21.48 6.82 15.05
C TRP A 29 20.63 5.57 15.26
N PHE A 30 20.91 4.77 16.29
CA PHE A 30 20.15 3.57 16.62
C PHE A 30 18.73 3.92 17.09
N SER A 31 18.56 5.01 17.83
CA SER A 31 17.23 5.50 18.24
C SER A 31 16.42 6.07 17.09
N LEU A 32 17.09 6.53 16.02
CA LEU A 32 16.48 6.98 14.77
C LEU A 32 16.12 5.81 13.83
N VAL A 33 16.60 4.59 14.09
CA VAL A 33 16.12 3.41 13.37
C VAL A 33 14.65 3.21 13.74
N SER A 34 13.76 3.44 12.79
CA SER A 34 12.33 3.19 12.95
C SER A 34 12.14 1.74 13.41
N HIS A 35 11.59 1.58 14.61
CA HIS A 35 11.21 0.26 15.11
C HIS A 35 10.05 -0.22 14.26
N THR A 36 10.34 -1.08 13.28
CA THR A 36 9.31 -1.72 12.47
C THR A 36 8.81 -2.94 13.23
N TYR A 37 7.55 -2.89 13.66
CA TYR A 37 6.87 -4.05 14.21
C TYR A 37 6.19 -4.79 13.06
N ALA A 38 6.34 -6.11 13.01
CA ALA A 38 5.56 -6.93 12.11
C ALA A 38 4.09 -6.81 12.50
N ALA A 39 3.29 -6.13 11.66
CA ALA A 39 1.85 -6.05 11.88
C ALA A 39 1.25 -7.47 11.77
N PRO A 40 0.27 -7.81 12.64
CA PRO A 40 -0.43 -9.08 12.51
C PRO A 40 -1.09 -9.19 11.14
N LEU A 41 -1.06 -10.39 10.54
CA LEU A 41 -1.66 -10.62 9.23
C LEU A 41 -3.15 -10.93 9.34
N LYS A 42 -3.95 -10.38 8.43
CA LYS A 42 -5.37 -10.73 8.25
C LYS A 42 -5.50 -11.82 7.18
N ALA A 43 -6.44 -12.73 7.34
CA ALA A 43 -6.72 -13.73 6.31
C ALA A 43 -7.17 -13.09 4.98
N PHE A 44 -6.86 -13.74 3.86
CA PHE A 44 -7.37 -13.32 2.54
C PHE A 44 -8.90 -13.21 2.55
N PRO A 45 -9.48 -12.14 1.97
CA PRO A 45 -10.94 -11.95 1.94
C PRO A 45 -11.66 -13.18 1.41
N ASN A 46 -12.64 -13.68 2.18
CA ASN A 46 -13.46 -14.81 1.79
C ASN A 46 -14.70 -14.32 1.04
N ILE A 47 -14.51 -13.83 -0.19
CA ILE A 47 -15.58 -13.41 -1.08
C ILE A 47 -15.89 -14.51 -2.09
N SER A 48 -17.16 -14.63 -2.50
CA SER A 48 -17.49 -15.54 -3.59
C SER A 48 -16.92 -15.02 -4.91
N PHE A 49 -16.55 -15.95 -5.80
CA PHE A 49 -16.10 -15.57 -7.14
C PHE A 49 -17.19 -14.84 -7.92
N ASP A 50 -18.47 -15.18 -7.71
CA ASP A 50 -19.61 -14.50 -8.35
C ASP A 50 -19.70 -13.02 -7.96
N THR A 51 -19.59 -12.71 -6.66
CA THR A 51 -19.58 -11.33 -6.17
C THR A 51 -18.36 -10.58 -6.69
N PHE A 52 -17.19 -11.22 -6.69
CA PHE A 52 -15.97 -10.63 -7.23
C PHE A 52 -16.09 -10.33 -8.74
N SER A 53 -16.53 -11.30 -9.53
CA SER A 53 -16.71 -11.19 -10.98
C SER A 53 -17.71 -10.09 -11.33
N SER A 54 -18.81 -9.99 -10.58
CA SER A 54 -19.83 -8.95 -10.73
C SER A 54 -19.27 -7.55 -10.41
N ALA A 55 -18.47 -7.42 -9.36
CA ALA A 55 -17.81 -6.16 -9.00
C ALA A 55 -16.79 -5.71 -10.07
N ILE A 56 -16.01 -6.64 -10.62
CA ILE A 56 -15.05 -6.37 -11.69
C ILE A 56 -15.78 -5.96 -12.98
N THR A 57 -16.77 -6.74 -13.40
CA THR A 57 -17.51 -6.51 -14.64
C THR A 57 -18.29 -5.19 -14.59
N SER A 58 -18.88 -4.85 -13.44
CA SER A 58 -19.57 -3.57 -13.26
C SER A 58 -18.61 -2.37 -13.22
N SER A 59 -17.41 -2.54 -12.68
CA SER A 59 -16.43 -1.46 -12.55
C SER A 59 -15.63 -1.22 -13.83
N PHE A 60 -15.15 -2.28 -14.50
CA PHE A 60 -14.19 -2.18 -15.62
C PHE A 60 -14.74 -2.71 -16.95
N GLY A 61 -15.92 -3.35 -16.95
CA GLY A 61 -16.48 -4.01 -18.13
C GLY A 61 -15.96 -5.44 -18.31
N SER A 62 -16.57 -6.16 -19.25
CA SER A 62 -16.31 -7.59 -19.50
C SER A 62 -15.01 -7.87 -20.28
N ASN A 63 -14.43 -6.86 -20.93
CA ASN A 63 -13.27 -7.01 -21.80
C ASN A 63 -11.93 -6.87 -21.06
N ILE A 64 -11.95 -6.72 -19.74
CA ILE A 64 -10.74 -6.63 -18.93
C ILE A 64 -10.00 -7.96 -18.90
N SER A 65 -8.67 -7.93 -19.08
CA SER A 65 -7.86 -9.15 -19.05
C SER A 65 -7.71 -9.70 -17.64
N LEU A 66 -7.63 -11.03 -17.50
CA LEU A 66 -7.35 -11.69 -16.21
C LEU A 66 -6.08 -11.15 -15.55
N ALA A 67 -5.02 -10.93 -16.33
CA ALA A 67 -3.76 -10.39 -15.80
C ALA A 67 -3.95 -8.99 -15.18
N THR A 68 -4.78 -8.14 -15.79
CA THR A 68 -5.13 -6.82 -15.25
C THR A 68 -5.96 -6.96 -13.98
N VAL A 69 -6.94 -7.86 -13.95
CA VAL A 69 -7.77 -8.13 -12.78
C VAL A 69 -6.91 -8.57 -11.58
N LEU A 70 -5.97 -9.50 -11.80
CA LEU A 70 -5.02 -9.95 -10.77
C LEU A 70 -4.10 -8.82 -10.31
N ALA A 71 -3.61 -8.00 -11.24
CA ALA A 71 -2.78 -6.84 -10.89
C ALA A 71 -3.53 -5.85 -10.00
N ILE A 72 -4.81 -5.56 -10.26
CA ILE A 72 -5.66 -4.71 -9.42
C ILE A 72 -5.87 -5.36 -8.05
N LEU A 73 -6.24 -6.64 -8.03
CA LEU A 73 -6.50 -7.38 -6.79
C LEU A 73 -5.28 -7.31 -5.86
N PHE A 74 -4.10 -7.69 -6.36
CA PHE A 74 -2.87 -7.61 -5.57
C PHE A 74 -2.50 -6.19 -5.18
N THR A 75 -2.74 -5.20 -6.05
CA THR A 75 -2.50 -3.80 -5.71
C THR A 75 -3.38 -3.36 -4.53
N LEU A 76 -4.65 -3.75 -4.48
CA LEU A 76 -5.53 -3.40 -3.36
C LEU A 76 -5.19 -4.17 -2.08
N THR A 77 -4.89 -5.46 -2.15
CA THR A 77 -4.60 -6.27 -0.95
C THR A 77 -3.23 -5.98 -0.33
N GLU A 78 -2.25 -5.56 -1.13
CA GLU A 78 -0.88 -5.26 -0.68
C GLU A 78 -0.69 -3.79 -0.24
N ASN A 79 -1.71 -2.94 -0.31
CA ASN A 79 -1.62 -1.53 0.09
C ASN A 79 -2.63 -1.15 1.20
N PRO A 80 -2.71 -1.88 2.33
CA PRO A 80 -3.71 -1.67 3.37
C PRO A 80 -3.57 -0.31 4.08
N ASP A 81 -2.35 0.19 4.30
CA ASP A 81 -2.12 1.47 4.96
C ASP A 81 -2.60 2.65 4.10
N LEU A 82 -2.36 2.57 2.79
CA LEU A 82 -2.88 3.57 1.85
C LEU A 82 -4.41 3.56 1.84
N LEU A 83 -5.04 2.37 1.85
CA LEU A 83 -6.50 2.26 1.96
C LEU A 83 -7.02 2.78 3.30
N ASN A 84 -6.33 2.52 4.42
CA ASN A 84 -6.69 3.09 5.72
C ASN A 84 -6.74 4.63 5.67
N LEU A 85 -5.71 5.25 5.08
CA LEU A 85 -5.65 6.71 4.92
C LEU A 85 -6.76 7.23 4.01
N HIS A 86 -7.03 6.54 2.90
CA HIS A 86 -8.12 6.90 1.99
C HIS A 86 -9.48 6.86 2.69
N PHE A 87 -9.81 5.76 3.37
CA PHE A 87 -11.11 5.57 4.01
C PHE A 87 -11.29 6.46 5.25
N ARG A 88 -10.21 6.79 5.96
CA ARG A 88 -10.25 7.80 7.03
C ARG A 88 -10.67 9.17 6.49
N GLN A 89 -10.15 9.59 5.34
CA GLN A 89 -10.55 10.87 4.72
C GLN A 89 -11.98 10.86 4.16
N GLN A 90 -12.53 9.68 3.85
CA GLN A 90 -13.93 9.52 3.47
C GLN A 90 -14.90 9.54 4.66
N ASN A 91 -14.40 9.31 5.88
CA ASN A 91 -15.18 9.23 7.11
C ASN A 91 -14.57 10.16 8.18
N PRO A 92 -14.79 11.48 8.08
CA PRO A 92 -14.30 12.46 9.05
C PRO A 92 -14.75 12.14 10.47
N GLU A 93 -13.85 12.24 11.44
CA GLU A 93 -14.13 11.93 12.86
C GLU A 93 -14.13 13.21 13.72
N PHE A 94 -13.45 14.27 13.28
CA PHE A 94 -13.31 15.50 14.04
C PHE A 94 -14.04 16.70 13.41
N SER A 95 -14.46 17.64 14.24
CA SER A 95 -15.12 18.87 13.78
C SER A 95 -14.16 19.72 12.93
N GLY A 96 -14.60 20.10 11.72
CA GLY A 96 -13.80 20.90 10.78
C GLY A 96 -13.08 20.09 9.71
N GLU A 97 -13.16 18.76 9.77
CA GLU A 97 -12.67 17.89 8.70
C GLU A 97 -13.66 17.83 7.53
N ASN A 98 -13.13 17.91 6.31
CA ASN A 98 -13.92 17.78 5.10
C ASN A 98 -14.00 16.32 4.67
N ARG A 99 -15.22 15.87 4.32
CA ARG A 99 -15.43 14.56 3.71
C ARG A 99 -14.91 14.57 2.28
N VAL A 100 -14.00 13.64 1.96
CA VAL A 100 -13.40 13.55 0.62
C VAL A 100 -13.69 12.18 0.02
N HIS A 101 -14.56 12.14 -1.00
CA HIS A 101 -14.91 10.89 -1.70
C HIS A 101 -13.74 10.27 -2.46
N VAL A 102 -12.90 11.08 -3.12
CA VAL A 102 -11.70 10.62 -3.83
C VAL A 102 -10.49 11.31 -3.22
N SER A 103 -9.74 10.58 -2.40
CA SER A 103 -8.58 11.10 -1.69
C SER A 103 -7.35 11.24 -2.58
N GLY A 104 -6.38 12.06 -2.15
CA GLY A 104 -5.04 12.07 -2.76
C GLY A 104 -4.35 10.70 -2.70
N TRP A 105 -4.65 9.88 -1.69
CA TRP A 105 -4.09 8.55 -1.52
C TRP A 105 -4.52 7.58 -2.62
N ILE A 106 -5.82 7.52 -2.91
CA ILE A 106 -6.33 6.65 -3.97
C ILE A 106 -5.91 7.14 -5.37
N ILE A 107 -5.80 8.46 -5.57
CA ILE A 107 -5.23 9.05 -6.79
C ILE A 107 -3.77 8.63 -6.98
N ALA A 108 -2.96 8.66 -5.91
CA ALA A 108 -1.58 8.20 -5.97
C ALA A 108 -1.48 6.71 -6.33
N LEU A 109 -2.36 5.86 -5.77
CA LEU A 109 -2.44 4.45 -6.11
C LEU A 109 -2.81 4.22 -7.59
N VAL A 110 -3.78 4.99 -8.09
CA VAL A 110 -4.18 4.98 -9.51
C VAL A 110 -3.00 5.32 -10.41
N ASN A 111 -2.28 6.40 -10.13
CA ASN A 111 -1.13 6.79 -10.94
C ASN A 111 -0.03 5.71 -10.95
N ALA A 112 0.27 5.11 -9.80
CA ALA A 112 1.21 4.01 -9.71
C ALA A 112 0.75 2.77 -10.50
N LEU A 113 -0.54 2.45 -10.45
CA LEU A 113 -1.13 1.35 -11.21
C LEU A 113 -1.07 1.60 -12.73
N MET A 114 -1.44 2.81 -13.17
CA MET A 114 -1.37 3.20 -14.58
C MET A 114 0.07 3.14 -15.12
N ALA A 115 1.03 3.63 -14.34
CA ALA A 115 2.46 3.54 -14.68
C ALA A 115 2.92 2.08 -14.83
N LYS A 116 2.49 1.18 -13.93
CA LYS A 116 2.82 -0.25 -13.98
C LYS A 116 2.19 -0.97 -15.16
N LEU A 117 0.95 -0.62 -15.52
CA LEU A 117 0.21 -1.27 -16.60
C LEU A 117 0.61 -0.75 -17.99
N GLY A 118 1.09 0.49 -18.07
CA GLY A 118 1.33 1.19 -19.33
C GLY A 118 0.03 1.61 -20.02
N THR A 119 0.15 2.41 -21.07
CA THR A 119 -0.98 3.05 -21.76
C THR A 119 -2.01 2.05 -22.29
N LYS A 120 -1.55 1.06 -23.07
CA LYS A 120 -2.43 0.06 -23.72
C LYS A 120 -3.29 -0.73 -22.74
N ARG A 121 -2.73 -1.20 -21.61
CA ARG A 121 -3.51 -1.97 -20.62
C ARG A 121 -4.36 -1.04 -19.76
N THR A 122 -3.92 0.18 -19.52
CA THR A 122 -4.70 1.17 -18.78
C THR A 122 -6.00 1.53 -19.51
N GLU A 123 -5.99 1.62 -20.84
CA GLU A 123 -7.19 1.83 -21.64
C GLU A 123 -8.26 0.75 -21.42
N THR A 124 -7.85 -0.50 -21.12
CA THR A 124 -8.77 -1.61 -20.83
C THR A 124 -9.49 -1.51 -19.48
N LEU A 125 -9.09 -0.57 -18.61
CA LEU A 125 -9.76 -0.30 -17.33
C LEU A 125 -11.02 0.56 -17.51
N PHE A 126 -11.17 1.15 -18.68
CA PHE A 126 -12.31 1.98 -19.01
C PHE A 126 -13.33 1.16 -19.80
N SER A 127 -14.59 1.30 -19.43
CA SER A 127 -15.66 0.58 -20.13
C SER A 127 -15.85 1.20 -21.52
N PRO A 128 -16.20 0.43 -22.56
CA PRO A 128 -16.49 0.98 -23.89
C PRO A 128 -17.60 2.04 -23.90
N LYS A 129 -18.44 2.06 -22.87
CA LYS A 129 -19.52 3.06 -22.68
C LYS A 129 -19.02 4.38 -22.11
N GLU A 130 -17.78 4.43 -21.61
CA GLU A 130 -17.19 5.64 -21.06
C GLU A 130 -16.60 6.48 -22.20
N ASN A 131 -17.07 7.71 -22.35
CA ASN A 131 -16.62 8.57 -23.42
C ASN A 131 -15.24 9.16 -23.09
N LEU A 132 -14.18 8.37 -23.36
CA LEU A 132 -12.80 8.72 -23.03
C LEU A 132 -12.27 9.97 -23.74
N GLN A 133 -12.92 10.41 -24.81
CA GLN A 133 -12.57 11.61 -25.57
C GLN A 133 -13.01 12.89 -24.87
N ASP A 134 -14.04 12.82 -24.02
CA ASP A 134 -14.56 13.97 -23.28
C ASP A 134 -13.82 14.19 -21.95
N LEU A 135 -13.03 13.22 -21.51
CA LEU A 135 -12.31 13.26 -20.24
C LEU A 135 -10.87 13.75 -20.41
N ASP A 136 -10.53 14.80 -19.67
CA ASP A 136 -9.15 15.18 -19.44
C ASP A 136 -8.42 14.10 -18.61
N GLU A 137 -7.09 14.19 -18.53
CA GLU A 137 -6.28 13.22 -17.78
C GLU A 137 -6.71 13.11 -16.32
N LYS A 138 -7.04 14.25 -15.70
CA LYS A 138 -7.56 14.31 -14.33
C LYS A 138 -8.91 13.60 -14.18
N GLY A 139 -9.82 13.76 -15.14
CA GLY A 139 -11.10 13.06 -15.20
C GLY A 139 -10.93 11.55 -15.31
N LYS A 140 -9.96 11.08 -16.11
CA LYS A 140 -9.61 9.65 -16.21
C LYS A 140 -9.10 9.08 -14.89
N ILE A 141 -8.20 9.81 -14.22
CA ILE A 141 -7.66 9.43 -12.91
C ILE A 141 -8.77 9.37 -11.86
N ASN A 142 -9.64 10.38 -11.80
CA ASN A 142 -10.76 10.41 -10.85
C ASN A 142 -11.76 9.29 -11.11
N SER A 143 -12.07 9.00 -12.37
CA SER A 143 -12.93 7.88 -12.75
C SER A 143 -12.34 6.55 -12.27
N LEU A 144 -11.05 6.31 -12.53
CA LEU A 144 -10.38 5.09 -12.09
C LEU A 144 -10.29 5.00 -10.56
N ALA A 145 -10.05 6.11 -9.88
CA ALA A 145 -10.03 6.16 -8.43
C ALA A 145 -11.38 5.75 -7.83
N GLY A 146 -12.49 6.23 -8.41
CA GLY A 146 -13.83 5.81 -8.01
C GLY A 146 -14.10 4.31 -8.27
N LYS A 147 -13.56 3.73 -9.34
CA LYS A 147 -13.66 2.28 -9.60
C LYS A 147 -12.87 1.47 -8.57
N LEU A 148 -11.64 1.90 -8.25
CA LEU A 148 -10.82 1.24 -7.23
C LEU A 148 -11.44 1.34 -5.83
N ASP A 149 -12.00 2.48 -5.47
CA ASP A 149 -12.74 2.67 -4.22
C ASP A 149 -13.95 1.71 -4.13
N LYS A 150 -14.78 1.64 -5.18
CA LYS A 150 -15.91 0.69 -5.24
C LYS A 150 -15.45 -0.76 -5.11
N LEU A 151 -14.38 -1.13 -5.81
CA LEU A 151 -13.84 -2.48 -5.74
C LEU A 151 -13.27 -2.78 -4.34
N ALA A 152 -12.54 -1.84 -3.72
CA ALA A 152 -12.02 -2.02 -2.36
C ALA A 152 -13.15 -2.26 -1.35
N ASN A 153 -14.25 -1.53 -1.46
CA ASN A 153 -15.45 -1.77 -0.66
C ASN A 153 -16.07 -3.16 -0.94
N ALA A 154 -16.20 -3.56 -2.20
CA ALA A 154 -16.72 -4.89 -2.57
C ALA A 154 -15.84 -6.06 -2.08
N LEU A 155 -14.52 -5.84 -1.98
CA LEU A 155 -13.55 -6.80 -1.44
C LEU A 155 -13.50 -6.81 0.10
N ALA A 156 -14.34 -6.02 0.79
CA ALA A 156 -14.30 -5.80 2.24
C ALA A 156 -12.92 -5.30 2.73
N LEU A 157 -12.26 -4.48 1.92
CA LEU A 157 -10.99 -3.81 2.21
C LEU A 157 -11.22 -2.38 2.71
N SER A 158 -12.22 -2.18 3.56
CA SER A 158 -12.49 -0.91 4.25
C SER A 158 -12.41 -1.10 5.77
N PRO A 159 -11.79 -0.17 6.52
CA PRO A 159 -11.80 -0.18 7.97
C PRO A 159 -13.15 0.28 8.55
N TYR A 160 -14.10 0.71 7.72
CA TYR A 160 -15.45 1.14 8.12
C TYR A 160 -16.53 0.15 7.64
N ASP A 161 -17.69 0.16 8.28
CA ASP A 161 -18.87 -0.62 7.84
C ASP A 161 -19.79 0.18 6.93
N SER A 162 -20.86 -0.46 6.49
CA SER A 162 -21.91 0.16 5.68
C SER A 162 -22.65 1.28 6.40
N GLU A 163 -22.59 1.32 7.73
CA GLU A 163 -23.18 2.38 8.57
C GLU A 163 -22.18 3.52 8.82
N GLY A 164 -20.91 3.36 8.40
CA GLY A 164 -19.84 4.33 8.60
C GLY A 164 -19.12 4.19 9.94
N ASN A 165 -19.36 3.13 10.71
CA ASN A 165 -18.66 2.90 11.97
C ASN A 165 -17.26 2.33 11.73
N TYR A 166 -16.28 2.80 12.50
CA TYR A 166 -14.93 2.29 12.46
C TYR A 166 -14.83 0.90 13.10
N LYS A 167 -14.45 -0.10 12.31
CA LYS A 167 -14.29 -1.51 12.74
C LYS A 167 -12.85 -1.88 13.10
N GLY A 168 -11.91 -0.97 12.90
CA GLY A 168 -10.49 -1.20 13.16
C GLY A 168 -9.63 -1.08 11.91
N LYS A 169 -8.32 -0.93 12.13
CA LYS A 169 -7.32 -0.71 11.07
C LYS A 169 -7.24 -1.93 10.15
N LEU A 170 -7.21 -1.70 8.83
CA LEU A 170 -6.85 -2.74 7.87
C LEU A 170 -5.42 -3.20 8.13
N LEU A 171 -5.28 -4.50 8.31
CA LEU A 171 -4.01 -5.18 8.46
C LEU A 171 -3.54 -5.74 7.11
N PRO A 172 -2.24 -6.00 6.95
CA PRO A 172 -1.72 -6.68 5.76
C PRO A 172 -2.41 -8.03 5.55
N VAL A 173 -2.74 -8.32 4.30
CA VAL A 173 -3.46 -9.54 3.91
C VAL A 173 -2.45 -10.68 3.74
N SER A 174 -2.73 -11.83 4.34
CA SER A 174 -1.92 -13.04 4.16
C SER A 174 -2.20 -13.69 2.80
N GLY A 175 -1.14 -13.90 2.03
CA GLY A 175 -1.17 -14.63 0.76
C GLY A 175 -1.23 -16.16 0.90
N ALA A 176 -1.21 -16.72 2.11
CA ALA A 176 -1.11 -18.17 2.31
C ALA A 176 -2.24 -18.98 1.66
N LYS A 177 -3.43 -18.39 1.45
CA LYS A 177 -4.55 -19.08 0.77
C LYS A 177 -4.44 -19.12 -0.75
N ILE A 178 -3.62 -18.25 -1.33
CA ILE A 178 -3.45 -18.09 -2.78
C ILE A 178 -2.06 -18.49 -3.24
N GLU A 179 -1.25 -19.03 -2.32
CA GLU A 179 0.07 -19.54 -2.66
C GLU A 179 -0.05 -20.77 -3.57
N PRO A 180 0.82 -20.89 -4.58
CA PRO A 180 0.81 -22.07 -5.44
C PRO A 180 1.18 -23.31 -4.63
N THR A 181 0.52 -24.43 -4.93
CA THR A 181 0.94 -25.73 -4.40
C THR A 181 2.13 -26.23 -5.20
N TYR A 182 3.31 -26.24 -4.56
CA TYR A 182 4.52 -26.77 -5.18
C TYR A 182 4.53 -28.30 -5.13
N THR A 183 4.88 -28.93 -6.25
CA THR A 183 5.11 -30.37 -6.34
C THR A 183 6.53 -30.62 -6.82
N ILE A 184 7.20 -31.58 -6.20
CA ILE A 184 8.53 -32.01 -6.66
C ILE A 184 8.29 -32.88 -7.90
N CYS A 185 8.72 -32.39 -9.06
CA CYS A 185 8.63 -33.12 -10.33
C CYS A 185 10.03 -33.18 -10.98
N PRO A 186 10.46 -34.33 -11.52
CA PRO A 186 11.63 -34.39 -12.37
C PRO A 186 11.48 -33.43 -13.56
N THR A 187 12.58 -32.85 -14.03
CA THR A 187 12.56 -32.02 -15.25
C THR A 187 12.07 -32.85 -16.43
N SER A 188 11.07 -32.34 -17.16
CA SER A 188 10.63 -32.95 -18.42
C SER A 188 11.74 -32.86 -19.47
N PHE A 189 11.81 -33.84 -20.37
CA PHE A 189 12.77 -33.84 -21.47
C PHE A 189 12.61 -32.57 -22.33
N ILE A 190 13.75 -32.05 -22.80
CA ILE A 190 13.83 -30.93 -23.76
C ILE A 190 13.42 -31.40 -25.14
#